data_AF-D7JCU2-F1
#
_entry.id   AF-D7JCU2-F1
#
_cell.length_a   1.000
_cell.length_b   1.000
_cell.length_c   1.000
_cell.angle_alpha   90.00
_cell.angle_beta   90.00
_cell.angle_gamma   90.00
#
_symmetry.space_group_name_H-M   'P 1'
#
loop_
_entity.id
_entity.type
_entity.pdbx_description
1 polymer ?
#
loop_
_entity_poly.entity_id
_entity_poly.type
_entity_poly.pdbx_seq_one_letter_code
_entity_poly.pdbx_strand_id
1 'polypeptide(L)'
;MKRYVIIILLSLGYMYSYGQSESGCVGLDKKYGALLEKNRENATFLNNLLNEYSTTCVHSAVFQQAAVYLHAISPSYLSSIGCGEYYHKANRMSKSLDFYGKAISFADDNSKISDIYMRMAEIYFYNLKNFQQAREYAQKSLEIIANQAAPYFLLAELYANSNISNDDVTDAAKYWLAADMAENARTAEPTASNIERANALIAKYSCMFPTAEQIQNNRNMNENTAYRIGGWIGRNTICRQRKCM
;
A
#
# COMPACT_ATOMS: atom_id res chain seq x y z
N MET A 1 7.83 40.34 19.03
CA MET A 1 7.58 39.21 19.94
C MET A 1 6.38 38.43 19.42
N LYS A 2 6.60 37.14 19.14
CA LYS A 2 5.70 36.19 18.47
C LYS A 2 4.45 35.90 19.32
N ARG A 3 3.27 35.84 18.71
CA ARG A 3 2.15 34.97 19.17
C ARG A 3 1.45 34.39 17.95
N TYR A 4 1.88 33.18 17.58
CA TYR A 4 1.19 32.30 16.64
C TYR A 4 0.02 31.64 17.38
N VAL A 5 -1.19 31.80 16.85
CA VAL A 5 -2.33 30.96 17.19
C VAL A 5 -2.30 29.78 16.23
N ILE A 6 -1.82 28.64 16.72
CA ILE A 6 -1.88 27.36 16.02
C ILE A 6 -3.30 26.83 16.19
N ILE A 7 -4.13 26.95 15.16
CA ILE A 7 -5.40 26.23 15.06
C ILE A 7 -5.10 24.85 14.48
N ILE A 8 -5.49 23.85 15.25
CA ILE A 8 -5.44 22.42 14.95
C ILE A 8 -6.35 22.13 13.75
N LEU A 9 -5.74 21.62 12.67
CA LEU A 9 -6.43 20.88 11.61
C LEU A 9 -5.69 19.55 11.40
N LEU A 10 -5.93 18.59 12.29
CA LEU A 10 -5.65 17.18 12.03
C LEU A 10 -6.80 16.63 11.19
N SER A 11 -6.75 16.88 9.89
CA SER A 11 -7.50 16.14 8.88
C SER A 11 -6.56 15.15 8.21
N LEU A 12 -7.04 13.92 8.03
CA LEU A 12 -6.40 12.76 7.41
C LEU A 12 -5.42 13.13 6.28
N GLY A 13 -4.14 13.18 6.64
CA GLY A 13 -3.04 13.43 5.72
C GLY A 13 -1.93 12.43 5.98
N TYR A 14 -2.13 11.17 5.57
CA TYR A 14 -1.00 10.32 5.21
C TYR A 14 -0.78 10.49 3.71
N MET A 15 -0.05 11.56 3.40
CA MET A 15 0.63 11.70 2.13
C MET A 15 1.57 10.50 2.02
N TYR A 16 1.33 9.64 1.04
CA TYR A 16 2.39 8.79 0.52
C TYR A 16 3.53 9.72 0.11
N SER A 17 4.67 9.61 0.79
CA SER A 17 5.90 10.28 0.36
C SER A 17 6.47 9.53 -0.85
N TYR A 18 5.85 9.69 -2.02
CA TYR A 18 6.59 9.57 -3.26
C TYR A 18 7.31 10.90 -3.45
N GLY A 19 8.57 10.95 -3.05
CA GLY A 19 9.49 12.00 -3.46
C GLY A 19 9.70 11.93 -4.97
N GLN A 20 8.75 12.43 -5.74
CA GLN A 20 8.95 12.73 -7.16
C GLN A 20 9.40 14.18 -7.24
N SER A 21 10.50 14.40 -7.95
CA SER A 21 10.93 15.75 -8.30
C SER A 21 9.80 16.41 -9.09
N GLU A 22 9.10 17.35 -8.46
CA GLU A 22 8.04 18.16 -9.08
C GLU A 22 8.49 18.73 -10.44
N SER A 23 9.78 19.00 -10.61
CA SER A 23 10.35 19.58 -11.84
C SER A 23 10.12 18.77 -13.11
N GLY A 24 10.13 17.42 -13.05
CA GLY A 24 9.97 16.58 -14.24
C GLY A 24 8.54 16.61 -14.78
N CYS A 25 7.57 16.45 -13.88
CA CYS A 25 6.15 16.48 -14.24
C CYS A 25 5.69 17.89 -14.60
N VAL A 26 6.23 18.94 -13.97
CA VAL A 26 5.96 20.34 -14.33
C VAL A 26 6.35 20.63 -15.79
N GLY A 27 7.48 20.09 -16.26
CA GLY A 27 7.90 20.23 -17.66
C GLY A 27 6.92 19.60 -18.64
N LEU A 28 6.50 18.35 -18.36
CA LEU A 28 5.51 17.65 -19.18
C LEU A 28 4.12 18.31 -19.12
N ASP A 29 3.69 18.75 -17.95
CA ASP A 29 2.41 19.45 -17.76
C ASP A 29 2.39 20.75 -18.58
N LYS A 30 3.51 21.50 -18.62
CA LYS A 30 3.65 22.70 -19.46
C LYS A 30 3.60 22.37 -20.95
N LYS A 31 4.21 21.26 -21.38
CA LYS A 31 4.21 20.80 -22.79
C LYS A 31 2.81 20.38 -23.24
N TYR A 32 2.08 19.64 -22.40
CA TYR A 32 0.85 18.96 -22.81
C TYR A 32 -0.45 19.62 -22.35
N GLY A 33 -0.45 20.36 -21.24
CA GLY A 33 -1.67 20.84 -20.58
C GLY A 33 -2.57 21.66 -21.49
N ALA A 34 -2.02 22.64 -22.21
CA ALA A 34 -2.79 23.48 -23.14
C ALA A 34 -3.23 22.76 -24.42
N LEU A 35 -2.63 21.61 -24.73
CA LEU A 35 -2.91 20.82 -25.93
C LEU A 35 -3.93 19.72 -25.68
N LEU A 36 -4.11 19.30 -24.43
CA LEU A 36 -4.94 18.16 -24.07
C LEU A 36 -6.38 18.28 -24.59
N GLU A 37 -7.06 19.38 -24.26
CA GLU A 37 -8.48 19.55 -24.63
C GLU A 37 -8.70 19.60 -26.14
N LYS A 38 -7.76 20.20 -26.88
CA LYS A 38 -7.82 20.24 -28.36
C LYS A 38 -7.61 18.87 -29.01
N ASN A 39 -6.99 17.94 -28.28
CA ASN A 39 -6.64 16.61 -28.76
C ASN A 39 -7.39 15.50 -28.01
N ARG A 40 -8.49 15.83 -27.31
CA ARG A 40 -9.24 14.88 -26.47
C ARG A 40 -9.83 13.67 -27.22
N GLU A 41 -9.92 13.74 -28.54
CA GLU A 41 -10.39 12.64 -29.41
C GLU A 41 -9.26 12.04 -30.27
N ASN A 42 -8.04 12.56 -30.16
CA ASN A 42 -6.89 12.09 -30.92
C ASN A 42 -6.15 10.97 -30.16
N ALA A 43 -6.54 9.72 -30.43
CA ALA A 43 -5.97 8.54 -29.76
C ALA A 43 -4.43 8.46 -29.85
N THR A 44 -3.85 8.80 -31.00
CA THR A 44 -2.39 8.81 -31.19
C THR A 44 -1.71 9.82 -30.28
N PHE A 45 -2.23 11.06 -30.21
CA PHE A 45 -1.71 12.09 -29.33
C PHE A 45 -1.80 11.66 -27.86
N LEU A 46 -2.97 11.18 -27.43
CA LEU A 46 -3.21 10.77 -26.05
C LEU A 46 -2.32 9.59 -25.65
N ASN A 47 -2.14 8.60 -26.53
CA ASN A 47 -1.26 7.47 -26.28
C ASN A 47 0.20 7.91 -26.15
N ASN A 48 0.68 8.81 -27.01
CA ASN A 48 2.02 9.36 -26.91
C ASN A 48 2.22 10.14 -25.60
N LEU A 49 1.22 10.94 -25.20
CA LEU A 49 1.21 11.64 -23.92
C LEU A 49 1.33 10.65 -22.77
N LEU A 50 0.48 9.62 -22.69
CA LEU A 50 0.55 8.64 -21.60
C LEU A 50 1.92 7.94 -21.54
N ASN A 51 2.50 7.59 -22.68
CA ASN A 51 3.83 6.97 -22.72
C ASN A 51 4.92 7.90 -22.16
N GLU A 52 4.93 9.18 -22.52
CA GLU A 52 5.91 10.15 -21.99
C GLU A 52 5.80 10.35 -20.47
N TYR A 53 4.59 10.23 -19.91
CA TYR A 53 4.35 10.38 -18.47
C TYR A 53 4.54 9.08 -17.67
N SER A 54 4.51 7.92 -18.33
CA SER A 54 4.35 6.60 -17.69
C SER A 54 5.42 6.26 -16.65
N THR A 55 6.62 6.82 -16.76
CA THR A 55 7.75 6.50 -15.90
C THR A 55 7.75 7.25 -14.58
N THR A 56 7.22 8.48 -14.54
CA THR A 56 7.36 9.36 -13.37
C THR A 56 6.15 10.23 -13.05
N CYS A 57 5.13 10.31 -13.90
CA CYS A 57 4.10 11.34 -13.77
C CYS A 57 2.67 10.80 -13.83
N VAL A 58 2.46 9.53 -13.47
CA VAL A 58 1.13 8.88 -13.49
C VAL A 58 0.10 9.52 -12.53
N HIS A 59 0.57 10.32 -11.57
CA HIS A 59 -0.30 11.05 -10.64
C HIS A 59 -0.61 12.50 -11.10
N SER A 60 -0.07 12.96 -12.24
CA SER A 60 -0.39 14.26 -12.82
C SER A 60 -1.87 14.33 -13.21
N ALA A 61 -2.49 15.49 -12.99
CA ALA A 61 -3.86 15.75 -13.43
C ALA A 61 -3.97 15.67 -14.97
N VAL A 62 -2.94 16.09 -15.71
CA VAL A 62 -2.91 16.03 -17.18
C VAL A 62 -2.90 14.57 -17.63
N PHE A 63 -2.04 13.73 -17.03
CA PHE A 63 -1.99 12.30 -17.32
C PHE A 63 -3.32 11.60 -17.05
N GLN A 64 -3.87 11.81 -15.85
CA GLN A 64 -5.11 11.17 -15.42
C GLN A 64 -6.29 11.55 -16.33
N GLN A 65 -6.39 12.83 -16.70
CA GLN A 65 -7.44 13.29 -17.61
C GLN A 65 -7.24 12.75 -19.04
N ALA A 66 -6.01 12.74 -19.55
CA ALA A 66 -5.69 12.14 -20.84
C ALA A 66 -6.00 10.63 -20.87
N ALA A 67 -5.77 9.93 -19.75
CA ALA A 67 -6.07 8.51 -19.63
C ALA A 67 -7.57 8.24 -19.70
N VAL A 68 -8.40 9.09 -19.06
CA VAL A 68 -9.86 9.01 -19.17
C VAL A 68 -10.32 9.21 -20.61
N TYR A 69 -9.77 10.19 -21.33
CA TYR A 69 -10.08 10.40 -22.74
C TYR A 69 -9.65 9.22 -23.62
N LEU A 70 -8.41 8.74 -23.45
CA LEU A 70 -7.91 7.63 -24.26
C LEU A 70 -8.68 6.35 -23.99
N HIS A 71 -9.01 6.05 -22.73
CA HIS A 71 -9.72 4.82 -22.39
C HIS A 71 -11.11 4.74 -23.04
N ALA A 72 -11.76 5.88 -23.29
CA ALA A 72 -13.05 5.91 -23.99
C ALA A 72 -12.93 5.57 -25.48
N ILE A 73 -11.75 5.75 -26.08
CA ILE A 73 -11.50 5.58 -27.53
C ILE A 73 -10.78 4.27 -27.80
N SER A 74 -9.72 3.99 -27.04
CA SER A 74 -8.84 2.85 -27.19
C SER A 74 -8.29 2.42 -25.82
N PRO A 75 -9.02 1.57 -25.08
CA PRO A 75 -8.56 0.98 -23.82
C PRO A 75 -7.18 0.32 -23.95
N SER A 76 -6.35 0.48 -22.93
CA SER A 76 -4.98 -0.03 -22.86
C SER A 76 -4.52 -0.14 -21.41
N TYR A 77 -3.35 -0.73 -21.18
CA TYR A 77 -2.73 -0.79 -19.86
C TYR A 77 -2.61 0.62 -19.22
N LEU A 78 -1.93 1.56 -19.88
CA LEU A 78 -1.67 2.90 -19.33
C LEU A 78 -2.96 3.71 -19.14
N SER A 79 -3.92 3.62 -20.07
CA SER A 79 -5.20 4.32 -19.91
C SER A 79 -6.01 3.75 -18.75
N SER A 80 -5.94 2.44 -18.51
CA SER A 80 -6.58 1.80 -17.35
C SER A 80 -5.91 2.21 -16.03
N ILE A 81 -4.57 2.24 -15.98
CA ILE A 81 -3.81 2.76 -14.83
C ILE A 81 -4.22 4.20 -14.52
N GLY A 82 -4.18 5.10 -15.52
CA GLY A 82 -4.54 6.50 -15.32
C GLY A 82 -6.00 6.70 -14.92
N CYS A 83 -6.94 5.88 -15.42
CA CYS A 83 -8.31 5.87 -14.92
C CYS A 83 -8.39 5.40 -13.46
N GLY A 84 -7.65 4.34 -13.09
CA GLY A 84 -7.55 3.87 -11.71
C GLY A 84 -7.13 4.98 -10.75
N GLU A 85 -6.05 5.69 -11.10
CA GLU A 85 -5.52 6.83 -10.34
C GLU A 85 -6.51 8.02 -10.30
N TYR A 86 -7.16 8.33 -11.42
CA TYR A 86 -8.18 9.39 -11.50
C TYR A 86 -9.33 9.12 -10.51
N TYR A 87 -9.87 7.91 -10.52
CA TYR A 87 -10.98 7.54 -9.63
C TYR A 87 -10.54 7.36 -8.18
N HIS A 88 -9.30 6.95 -7.93
CA HIS A 88 -8.72 6.93 -6.58
C HIS A 88 -8.69 8.33 -5.97
N LYS A 89 -8.11 9.30 -6.71
CA LYS A 89 -8.05 10.71 -6.32
C LYS A 89 -9.43 11.33 -6.11
N ALA A 90 -10.42 10.91 -6.89
CA ALA A 90 -11.81 11.33 -6.75
C ALA A 90 -12.57 10.63 -5.59
N ASN A 91 -11.87 9.88 -4.73
CA ASN A 91 -12.43 9.08 -3.63
C ASN A 91 -13.49 8.04 -4.08
N ARG A 92 -13.39 7.54 -5.32
CA ARG A 92 -14.30 6.54 -5.92
C ARG A 92 -13.61 5.18 -5.99
N MET A 93 -13.37 4.59 -4.82
CA MET A 93 -12.55 3.38 -4.65
C MET A 93 -13.04 2.18 -5.48
N SER A 94 -14.35 1.92 -5.52
CA SER A 94 -14.89 0.81 -6.33
C SER A 94 -14.53 0.95 -7.82
N LYS A 95 -14.73 2.15 -8.40
CA LYS A 95 -14.38 2.40 -9.80
C LYS A 95 -12.88 2.29 -10.01
N SER A 96 -12.09 2.81 -9.08
CA SER A 96 -10.62 2.71 -9.13
C SER A 96 -10.17 1.24 -9.21
N LEU A 97 -10.69 0.38 -8.33
CA LEU A 97 -10.44 -1.06 -8.33
C LEU A 97 -10.88 -1.74 -9.65
N ASP A 98 -12.02 -1.35 -10.23
CA ASP A 98 -12.45 -1.87 -11.53
C ASP A 98 -11.43 -1.57 -12.64
N PHE A 99 -10.89 -0.35 -12.67
CA PHE A 99 -9.88 0.04 -13.67
C PHE A 99 -8.53 -0.63 -13.44
N TYR A 100 -8.11 -0.82 -12.20
CA TYR A 100 -6.94 -1.65 -11.90
C TYR A 100 -7.14 -3.11 -12.34
N GLY A 101 -8.33 -3.68 -12.11
CA GLY A 101 -8.70 -5.00 -12.65
C GLY A 101 -8.58 -5.07 -14.18
N LYS A 102 -9.03 -4.04 -14.90
CA LYS A 102 -8.82 -3.94 -16.35
C LYS A 102 -7.34 -3.82 -16.72
N ALA A 103 -6.57 -3.04 -15.97
CA ALA A 103 -5.14 -2.88 -16.22
C ALA A 103 -4.40 -4.23 -16.15
N ILE A 104 -4.77 -5.12 -15.22
CA ILE A 104 -4.23 -6.48 -15.14
C ILE A 104 -4.47 -7.25 -16.45
N SER A 105 -5.66 -7.12 -17.06
CA SER A 105 -5.98 -7.82 -18.32
C SER A 105 -5.16 -7.34 -19.53
N PHE A 106 -4.56 -6.14 -19.44
CA PHE A 106 -3.69 -5.57 -20.48
C PHE A 106 -2.20 -5.66 -20.13
N ALA A 107 -1.85 -6.11 -18.94
CA ALA A 107 -0.46 -6.22 -18.52
C ALA A 107 0.25 -7.33 -19.31
N ASP A 108 1.47 -7.04 -19.74
CA ASP A 108 2.33 -7.90 -20.55
C ASP A 108 3.49 -8.50 -19.74
N ASP A 109 3.64 -8.11 -18.47
CA ASP A 109 4.66 -8.64 -17.58
C ASP A 109 4.16 -8.80 -16.13
N ASN A 110 4.84 -9.70 -15.40
CA ASN A 110 4.50 -10.03 -14.02
C ASN A 110 4.74 -8.88 -13.03
N SER A 111 5.67 -7.95 -13.33
CA SER A 111 5.95 -6.81 -12.47
C SER A 111 4.74 -5.89 -12.43
N LYS A 112 4.17 -5.56 -13.60
CA LYS A 112 2.96 -4.76 -13.71
C LYS A 112 1.77 -5.38 -12.98
N ILE A 113 1.55 -6.68 -13.15
CA ILE A 113 0.46 -7.40 -12.46
C ILE A 113 0.66 -7.34 -10.94
N SER A 114 1.88 -7.62 -10.47
CA SER A 114 2.23 -7.56 -9.06
C SER A 114 2.01 -6.17 -8.45
N ASP A 115 2.46 -5.12 -9.14
CA ASP A 115 2.31 -3.72 -8.72
C ASP A 115 0.84 -3.32 -8.64
N ILE A 116 0.01 -3.77 -9.58
CA ILE A 116 -1.42 -3.49 -9.54
C ILE A 116 -2.07 -4.18 -8.34
N TYR A 117 -1.76 -5.46 -8.08
CA TYR A 117 -2.27 -6.14 -6.89
C TYR A 117 -1.85 -5.44 -5.60
N MET A 118 -0.61 -4.96 -5.53
CA MET A 118 -0.16 -4.14 -4.40
C MET A 118 -1.00 -2.86 -4.25
N ARG A 119 -1.24 -2.10 -5.33
CA ARG A 119 -2.11 -0.90 -5.30
C ARG A 119 -3.53 -1.22 -4.84
N MET A 120 -4.10 -2.33 -5.31
CA MET A 120 -5.42 -2.78 -4.86
C MET A 120 -5.42 -3.10 -3.37
N ALA A 121 -4.38 -3.78 -2.87
CA ALA A 121 -4.22 -4.07 -1.45
C ALA A 121 -4.16 -2.80 -0.59
N GLU A 122 -3.42 -1.79 -1.05
CA GLU A 122 -3.32 -0.48 -0.40
C GLU A 122 -4.68 0.23 -0.34
N ILE A 123 -5.47 0.19 -1.42
CA ILE A 123 -6.83 0.76 -1.44
C ILE A 123 -7.71 0.07 -0.40
N TYR A 124 -7.68 -1.25 -0.34
CA TYR A 124 -8.45 -1.98 0.66
C TYR A 124 -8.00 -1.66 2.09
N PHE A 125 -6.70 -1.48 2.31
CA PHE A 125 -6.15 -1.19 3.64
C PHE A 125 -6.39 0.26 4.08
N TYR A 126 -5.97 1.23 3.29
CA TYR A 126 -5.97 2.64 3.67
C TYR A 126 -7.33 3.30 3.45
N ASN A 127 -8.03 3.00 2.35
CA ASN A 127 -9.27 3.69 2.00
C ASN A 127 -10.52 2.95 2.46
N LEU A 128 -10.61 1.64 2.20
CA LEU A 128 -11.82 0.86 2.49
C LEU A 128 -11.83 0.22 3.89
N LYS A 129 -10.68 0.22 4.58
CA LYS A 129 -10.48 -0.45 5.88
C LYS A 129 -10.92 -1.91 5.89
N ASN A 130 -10.80 -2.60 4.76
CA ASN A 130 -11.11 -4.02 4.63
C ASN A 130 -9.81 -4.82 4.65
N PHE A 131 -9.40 -5.23 5.84
CA PHE A 131 -8.12 -5.91 6.06
C PHE A 131 -8.07 -7.32 5.46
N GLN A 132 -9.20 -8.01 5.36
CA GLN A 132 -9.22 -9.33 4.74
C GLN A 132 -8.91 -9.26 3.25
N GLN A 133 -9.54 -8.33 2.54
CA GLN A 133 -9.27 -8.11 1.11
C GLN A 133 -7.88 -7.53 0.87
N ALA A 134 -7.43 -6.58 1.72
CA ALA A 134 -6.06 -6.08 1.63
C ALA A 134 -5.02 -7.20 1.75
N ARG A 135 -5.19 -8.12 2.70
CA ARG A 135 -4.32 -9.29 2.84
C ARG A 135 -4.34 -10.18 1.59
N GLU A 136 -5.53 -10.43 1.04
CA GLU A 136 -5.70 -11.27 -0.15
C GLU A 136 -4.93 -10.69 -1.35
N TYR A 137 -5.07 -9.40 -1.62
CA TYR A 137 -4.35 -8.76 -2.73
C TYR A 137 -2.85 -8.62 -2.50
N ALA A 138 -2.41 -8.37 -1.26
CA ALA A 138 -0.99 -8.39 -0.92
C ALA A 138 -0.39 -9.79 -1.14
N GLN A 139 -1.14 -10.86 -0.83
CA GLN A 139 -0.74 -12.23 -1.09
C GLN A 139 -0.69 -12.54 -2.59
N LYS A 140 -1.67 -12.09 -3.39
CA LYS A 140 -1.61 -12.20 -4.86
C LYS A 140 -0.39 -11.51 -5.44
N SER A 141 0.01 -10.36 -4.91
CA SER A 141 1.27 -9.69 -5.30
C SER A 141 2.50 -10.58 -5.02
N LEU A 142 2.57 -11.17 -3.81
CA LEU A 142 3.66 -12.08 -3.42
C LEU A 142 3.66 -13.42 -4.16
N GLU A 143 2.50 -13.92 -4.59
CA GLU A 143 2.40 -15.11 -5.43
C GLU A 143 3.04 -14.90 -6.81
N ILE A 144 3.01 -13.67 -7.32
CA ILE A 144 3.58 -13.29 -8.60
C ILE A 144 5.08 -13.00 -8.47
N ILE A 145 5.48 -12.22 -7.45
CA ILE A 145 6.90 -11.97 -7.13
C ILE A 145 7.10 -12.03 -5.61
N ALA A 146 7.64 -13.16 -5.14
CA ALA A 146 7.78 -13.47 -3.72
C ALA A 146 8.78 -12.60 -2.94
N ASN A 147 9.77 -12.02 -3.64
CA ASN A 147 10.89 -11.29 -3.05
C ASN A 147 10.67 -9.75 -3.05
N GLN A 148 9.43 -9.27 -3.05
CA GLN A 148 9.14 -7.85 -2.89
C GLN A 148 8.94 -7.49 -1.43
N ALA A 149 9.58 -6.42 -0.96
CA ALA A 149 9.40 -5.96 0.42
C ALA A 149 8.04 -5.26 0.65
N ALA A 150 7.51 -4.57 -0.36
CA ALA A 150 6.33 -3.71 -0.21
C ALA A 150 5.07 -4.47 0.31
N PRO A 151 4.68 -5.64 -0.24
CA PRO A 151 3.54 -6.38 0.29
C PRO A 151 3.75 -6.85 1.74
N TYR A 152 4.96 -7.22 2.13
CA TYR A 152 5.28 -7.59 3.50
C TYR A 152 5.17 -6.39 4.47
N PHE A 153 5.60 -5.19 4.06
CA PHE A 153 5.38 -3.99 4.86
C PHE A 153 3.90 -3.69 5.07
N LEU A 154 3.10 -3.80 4.01
CA LEU A 154 1.65 -3.62 4.10
C LEU A 154 1.03 -4.64 5.04
N LEU A 155 1.40 -5.92 4.95
CA LEU A 155 0.93 -6.98 5.84
C LEU A 155 1.33 -6.73 7.31
N ALA A 156 2.55 -6.24 7.55
CA ALA A 156 3.01 -5.87 8.89
C ALA A 156 2.14 -4.77 9.51
N GLU A 157 1.90 -3.68 8.78
CA GLU A 157 1.01 -2.60 9.22
C GLU A 157 -0.43 -3.08 9.39
N LEU A 158 -0.92 -3.90 8.47
CA LEU A 158 -2.26 -4.45 8.48
C LEU A 158 -2.54 -5.31 9.72
N TYR A 159 -1.62 -6.20 10.09
CA TYR A 159 -1.78 -7.01 11.30
C TYR A 159 -1.67 -6.17 12.57
N ALA A 160 -0.77 -5.19 12.61
CA ALA A 160 -0.65 -4.28 13.75
C ALA A 160 -1.91 -3.41 13.97
N ASN A 161 -2.64 -3.08 12.90
CA ASN A 161 -3.89 -2.30 12.95
C ASN A 161 -5.16 -3.16 13.09
N SER A 162 -5.02 -4.49 13.12
CA SER A 162 -6.16 -5.38 13.30
C SER A 162 -6.65 -5.38 14.74
N ASN A 163 -7.92 -5.72 14.95
CA ASN A 163 -8.45 -6.12 16.25
C ASN A 163 -8.84 -7.61 16.14
N ILE A 164 -8.26 -8.44 17.01
CA ILE A 164 -8.51 -9.90 17.02
C ILE A 164 -9.18 -10.38 18.30
N SER A 165 -9.19 -9.58 19.37
CA SER A 165 -9.75 -9.95 20.67
C SER A 165 -10.08 -8.69 21.49
N ASN A 166 -11.06 -8.80 22.40
CA ASN A 166 -11.32 -7.77 23.42
C ASN A 166 -10.41 -7.92 24.67
N ASP A 167 -9.64 -9.00 24.75
CA ASP A 167 -8.63 -9.20 25.78
C ASP A 167 -7.28 -8.67 25.30
N ASP A 168 -6.73 -7.67 25.99
CA ASP A 168 -5.52 -6.95 25.57
C ASP A 168 -4.30 -7.87 25.40
N VAL A 169 -4.15 -8.88 26.26
CA VAL A 169 -3.03 -9.84 26.18
C VAL A 169 -3.16 -10.69 24.92
N THR A 170 -4.35 -11.22 24.67
CA THR A 170 -4.65 -12.00 23.47
C THR A 170 -4.56 -11.16 22.21
N ASP A 171 -5.02 -9.90 22.24
CA ASP A 171 -4.96 -8.98 21.10
C ASP A 171 -3.52 -8.61 20.75
N ALA A 172 -2.65 -8.47 21.74
CA ALA A 172 -1.22 -8.22 21.54
C ALA A 172 -0.51 -9.32 20.72
N ALA A 173 -1.08 -10.53 20.61
CA ALA A 173 -0.54 -11.60 19.75
C ALA A 173 -0.47 -11.21 18.27
N LYS A 174 -1.27 -10.25 17.80
CA LYS A 174 -1.20 -9.72 16.41
C LYS A 174 0.17 -9.11 16.09
N TYR A 175 0.85 -8.54 17.09
CA TYR A 175 2.14 -7.89 16.91
C TYR A 175 3.25 -8.89 16.61
N TRP A 176 3.15 -10.13 17.07
CA TRP A 176 4.06 -11.20 16.67
C TRP A 176 4.06 -11.39 15.15
N LEU A 177 2.88 -11.52 14.56
CA LEU A 177 2.74 -11.66 13.12
C LEU A 177 3.14 -10.38 12.37
N ALA A 178 2.84 -9.20 12.92
CA ALA A 178 3.30 -7.94 12.36
C ALA A 178 4.84 -7.85 12.31
N ALA A 179 5.54 -8.28 13.36
CA ALA A 179 6.99 -8.34 13.39
C ALA A 179 7.56 -9.39 12.43
N ASP A 180 6.89 -10.55 12.28
CA ASP A 180 7.30 -11.58 11.31
C ASP A 180 7.23 -11.07 9.87
N MET A 181 6.18 -10.31 9.54
CA MET A 181 6.08 -9.69 8.21
C MET A 181 7.13 -8.61 8.00
N ALA A 182 7.44 -7.80 9.01
CA ALA A 182 8.52 -6.83 8.93
C ALA A 182 9.89 -7.51 8.73
N GLU A 183 10.13 -8.66 9.37
CA GLU A 183 11.33 -9.48 9.16
C GLU A 183 11.40 -10.04 7.74
N ASN A 184 10.28 -10.55 7.21
CA ASN A 184 10.22 -10.98 5.80
C ASN A 184 10.53 -9.82 4.84
N ALA A 185 10.00 -8.62 5.11
CA ALA A 185 10.29 -7.42 4.32
C ALA A 185 11.78 -7.07 4.35
N ARG A 186 12.44 -7.23 5.51
CA ARG A 186 13.89 -7.00 5.69
C ARG A 186 14.75 -7.84 4.75
N THR A 187 14.33 -9.08 4.48
CA THR A 187 15.09 -10.06 3.69
C THR A 187 14.67 -10.14 2.23
N ALA A 188 13.42 -9.80 1.90
CA ALA A 188 12.87 -9.97 0.56
C ALA A 188 13.58 -9.08 -0.48
N GLU A 189 13.71 -7.79 -0.19
CA GLU A 189 14.37 -6.81 -1.05
C GLU A 189 15.31 -5.93 -0.19
N PRO A 190 16.56 -6.39 0.06
CA PRO A 190 17.42 -5.84 1.11
C PRO A 190 18.13 -4.54 0.70
N THR A 191 17.37 -3.52 0.30
CA THR A 191 17.89 -2.15 0.15
C THR A 191 18.12 -1.52 1.52
N ALA A 192 19.03 -0.55 1.62
CA ALA A 192 19.28 0.16 2.88
C ALA A 192 18.00 0.76 3.48
N SER A 193 17.14 1.34 2.64
CA SER A 193 15.86 1.93 3.04
C SER A 193 14.86 0.88 3.56
N ASN A 194 14.74 -0.27 2.87
CA ASN A 194 13.87 -1.35 3.32
C ASN A 194 14.36 -1.96 4.63
N ILE A 195 15.67 -2.19 4.78
CA ILE A 195 16.25 -2.71 6.01
C ILE A 195 16.00 -1.76 7.18
N GLU A 196 16.22 -0.45 6.99
CA GLU A 196 15.97 0.56 8.00
C GLU A 196 14.49 0.59 8.42
N ARG A 197 13.57 0.63 7.45
CA ARG A 197 12.12 0.60 7.71
C ARG A 197 11.70 -0.67 8.45
N ALA A 198 12.21 -1.83 8.03
CA ALA A 198 11.92 -3.11 8.67
C ALA A 198 12.41 -3.13 10.12
N ASN A 199 13.65 -2.72 10.37
CA ASN A 199 14.21 -2.65 11.72
C ASN A 199 13.39 -1.74 12.63
N ALA A 200 12.94 -0.58 12.13
CA ALA A 200 12.08 0.33 12.88
C ALA A 200 10.73 -0.31 13.25
N LEU A 201 10.10 -1.03 12.31
CA LEU A 201 8.85 -1.75 12.56
C LEU A 201 9.04 -2.92 13.54
N ILE A 202 10.12 -3.69 13.39
CA ILE A 202 10.44 -4.80 14.31
C ILE A 202 10.65 -4.27 15.73
N ALA A 203 11.43 -3.19 15.90
CA ALA A 203 11.64 -2.55 17.20
C ALA A 203 10.31 -2.08 17.81
N LYS A 204 9.49 -1.39 17.01
CA LYS A 204 8.16 -0.91 17.43
C LYS A 204 7.24 -2.05 17.85
N TYR A 205 7.07 -3.09 17.02
CA TYR A 205 6.11 -4.15 17.29
C TYR A 205 6.58 -5.11 18.38
N SER A 206 7.89 -5.37 18.51
CA SER A 206 8.43 -6.18 19.61
C SER A 206 8.25 -5.57 20.99
N CYS A 207 8.07 -4.24 21.06
CA CYS A 207 7.65 -3.55 22.28
C CYS A 207 6.20 -3.78 22.67
N MET A 208 5.36 -4.13 21.70
CA MET A 208 3.92 -4.33 21.89
C MET A 208 3.59 -5.79 22.23
N PHE A 209 4.58 -6.68 22.31
CA PHE A 209 4.35 -8.07 22.69
C PHE A 209 3.89 -8.16 24.15
N PRO A 210 3.20 -9.26 24.52
CA PRO A 210 2.92 -9.58 25.92
C PRO A 210 4.19 -9.63 26.77
N THR A 211 4.09 -9.18 28.03
CA THR A 211 5.16 -9.34 29.02
C THR A 211 5.29 -10.81 29.45
N ALA A 212 6.42 -11.16 30.08
CA ALA A 212 6.61 -12.50 30.63
C ALA A 212 5.50 -12.89 31.63
N GLU A 213 5.11 -11.97 32.51
CA GLU A 213 4.02 -12.17 33.46
C GLU A 213 2.66 -12.39 32.76
N GLN A 214 2.35 -11.60 31.73
CA GLN A 214 1.12 -11.76 30.96
C GLN A 214 1.06 -13.12 30.25
N ILE A 215 2.19 -13.60 29.71
CA ILE A 215 2.30 -14.93 29.11
C ILE A 215 2.08 -16.01 30.16
N GLN A 216 2.76 -15.93 31.31
CA GLN A 216 2.63 -16.91 32.39
C GLN A 216 1.21 -17.01 32.95
N ASN A 217 0.51 -15.88 33.03
CA ASN A 217 -0.87 -15.80 33.51
C ASN A 217 -1.91 -16.21 32.45
N ASN A 218 -1.52 -16.41 31.19
CA ASN A 218 -2.41 -16.81 30.10
C ASN A 218 -2.23 -18.29 29.75
N ARG A 219 -3.23 -19.11 30.04
CA ARG A 219 -3.21 -20.57 29.81
C ARG A 219 -3.03 -21.00 28.35
N ASN A 220 -3.25 -20.08 27.39
CA ASN A 220 -3.15 -20.35 25.96
C ASN A 220 -1.81 -19.87 25.37
N MET A 221 -0.94 -19.26 26.16
CA MET A 221 0.35 -18.74 25.71
C MET A 221 1.48 -19.49 26.41
N ASN A 222 2.46 -19.91 25.62
CA ASN A 222 3.70 -20.50 26.13
C ASN A 222 4.87 -19.99 25.28
N GLU A 223 5.86 -19.40 25.94
CA GLU A 223 6.98 -18.76 25.25
C GLU A 223 7.72 -19.76 24.35
N ASN A 224 8.14 -19.29 23.18
CA ASN A 224 8.86 -20.07 22.17
C ASN A 224 8.07 -21.26 21.59
N THR A 225 6.75 -21.27 21.75
CA THR A 225 5.86 -22.27 21.13
C THR A 225 4.98 -21.67 20.05
N ALA A 226 4.45 -22.54 19.19
CA ALA A 226 3.49 -22.14 18.16
C ALA A 226 2.20 -21.61 18.78
N TYR A 227 1.74 -20.46 18.31
CA TYR A 227 0.49 -19.82 18.72
C TYR A 227 -0.38 -19.55 17.49
N ARG A 228 -1.65 -19.97 17.54
CA ARG A 228 -2.63 -19.70 16.49
C ARG A 228 -3.40 -18.43 16.82
N ILE A 229 -3.20 -17.39 16.02
CA ILE A 229 -3.93 -16.13 16.14
C ILE A 229 -5.40 -16.36 15.73
N GLY A 230 -6.31 -16.02 16.64
CA GLY A 230 -7.75 -16.10 16.44
C GLY A 230 -8.31 -15.03 15.49
N GLY A 231 -9.64 -14.88 15.51
CA GLY A 231 -10.36 -13.95 14.66
C GLY A 231 -10.19 -14.24 13.16
N TRP A 232 -10.28 -13.20 12.35
CA TRP A 232 -10.17 -13.32 10.89
C TRP A 232 -8.73 -13.60 10.40
N ILE A 233 -7.72 -13.36 11.26
CA ILE A 233 -6.31 -13.59 10.91
C ILE A 233 -6.09 -15.09 10.70
N GLY A 234 -6.39 -15.94 11.69
CA GLY A 234 -6.36 -17.41 11.53
C GLY A 234 -5.00 -17.97 11.08
N ARG A 235 -3.89 -17.33 11.46
CA ARG A 235 -2.51 -17.71 11.11
C ARG A 235 -1.72 -18.12 12.35
N ASN A 236 -0.69 -18.94 12.13
CA ASN A 236 0.23 -19.34 13.19
C ASN A 236 1.42 -18.38 13.25
N THR A 237 1.93 -18.15 14.45
CA THR A 237 3.18 -17.44 14.74
C THR A 237 3.85 -18.11 15.94
N ILE A 238 4.94 -17.54 16.45
CA ILE A 238 5.62 -17.99 17.66
C ILE A 238 5.37 -16.99 18.78
N CYS A 239 4.92 -17.50 19.92
CA CYS A 239 4.76 -16.73 21.15
C CYS A 239 6.14 -16.26 21.64
N ARG A 240 6.31 -14.94 21.77
CA ARG A 240 7.56 -14.30 22.17
C ARG A 240 7.27 -13.25 23.24
N GLN A 241 8.08 -13.22 24.28
CA GLN A 241 8.00 -12.14 25.26
C GLN A 241 8.49 -10.80 24.69
N ARG A 242 8.00 -9.71 25.27
CA ARG A 242 8.43 -8.33 24.99
C ARG A 242 9.95 -8.18 25.12
N LYS A 243 10.55 -7.46 24.17
CA LYS A 243 12.00 -7.23 24.10
C LYS A 243 12.47 -5.84 24.54
N CYS A 244 11.56 -4.90 24.81
CA CYS A 244 11.94 -3.60 25.35
C CYS A 244 11.55 -3.45 26.82
N MET A 245 12.37 -2.69 27.53
CA MET A 245 12.22 -2.36 28.94
C MET A 245 11.14 -1.30 29.15
#